data_AF-A0A3S3NV79-F1
#
_entry.id   AF-A0A3S3NV79-F1
#
_cell.length_a   1.000
_cell.length_b   1.000
_cell.length_c   1.000
_cell.angle_alpha   90.00
_cell.angle_beta   90.00
_cell.angle_gamma   90.00
#
_symmetry.space_group_name_H-M   'P 1'
#
loop_
_entity.id
_entity.type
_entity.pdbx_description
1 polymer ?
#
loop_
_entity_poly.entity_id
_entity_poly.type
_entity_poly.pdbx_seq_one_letter_code
_entity_poly.pdbx_strand_id
1 'polypeptide(L)'
;MYFVRVFVVLILSPIFIHMQDVDSLKPYPGDEAKAKVVKTTLEKNAAKEALKMTESALLKYDDIETALNRVSDSFGQKYSGNWYCIRAGKTVMKSKLLQQAESYAFMNIPPIEVLLFKLADNNEDSLSEPDLIQATRPVVDSDLEILQSNLAESEKREVLIAARWAIKNQLKFNDIEESIRDILESKYGGQWRCFIMCRGSKESSSGLGLIDPRKKSVEPLMYFGIGKIKILVYKPKIEKGGSQIPKESQSYNMYEVIMEARLNLPKTEVNYTEMPIQMQELMIQIAHNAIKNYDSYEAMTKYCREFLDNMYGKPWECLMGLDGQFWTYFWYKQPYFINFKVDRIRVIIIKQYAY
;
A
#
# COMPACT_ATOMS: atom_id res chain seq x y z
N MET A 1 -18.89 29.85 12.81
CA MET A 1 -19.08 28.59 12.06
C MET A 1 -18.41 28.77 10.70
N TYR A 2 -17.22 28.20 10.50
CA TYR A 2 -16.52 28.29 9.22
C TYR A 2 -17.02 27.16 8.34
N PHE A 3 -17.81 27.47 7.32
CA PHE A 3 -18.28 26.48 6.35
C PHE A 3 -17.14 26.17 5.38
N VAL A 4 -16.62 24.95 5.43
CA VAL A 4 -15.73 24.43 4.39
C VAL A 4 -16.59 24.05 3.19
N ARG A 5 -16.23 24.54 2.00
CA ARG A 5 -16.95 24.25 0.77
C ARG A 5 -16.00 23.55 -0.20
N VAL A 6 -16.35 22.38 -0.69
CA VAL A 6 -15.50 21.61 -1.61
C VAL A 6 -16.13 21.61 -2.99
N PHE A 7 -15.33 21.77 -4.05
CA PHE A 7 -15.76 21.51 -5.42
C PHE A 7 -14.81 20.54 -6.10
N VAL A 8 -15.36 19.54 -6.79
CA VAL A 8 -14.57 18.49 -7.46
C VAL A 8 -14.51 18.80 -8.95
N VAL A 9 -13.30 18.96 -9.48
CA VAL A 9 -13.07 19.11 -10.92
C VAL A 9 -12.47 17.81 -11.45
N LEU A 10 -13.13 17.19 -12.44
CA LEU A 10 -12.51 16.07 -13.13
C LEU A 10 -11.49 16.64 -14.12
N ILE A 11 -10.22 16.36 -13.86
CA ILE A 11 -9.16 16.59 -14.83
C ILE A 11 -9.13 15.36 -15.74
N LEU A 12 -9.61 15.52 -16.97
CA LEU A 12 -9.37 14.55 -18.03
C LEU A 12 -7.89 14.73 -18.40
N SER A 13 -7.10 13.66 -18.38
CA SER A 13 -5.65 13.74 -18.51
C SER A 13 -5.23 14.68 -19.64
N PRO A 14 -4.26 15.59 -19.44
CA PRO A 14 -3.55 16.13 -20.57
C PRO A 14 -2.90 14.95 -21.30
N ILE A 15 -3.23 14.78 -22.58
CA ILE A 15 -2.50 13.88 -23.45
C ILE A 15 -1.15 14.55 -23.68
N PHE A 16 -0.21 14.37 -22.77
CA PHE A 16 1.20 14.67 -23.04
C PHE A 16 1.75 13.49 -23.85
N ILE A 17 1.36 13.41 -25.12
CA ILE A 17 2.13 12.66 -26.10
C ILE A 17 3.13 13.67 -26.66
N HIS A 18 4.35 13.68 -26.14
CA HIS A 18 5.54 13.66 -26.98
C HIS A 18 6.80 13.34 -26.16
N MET A 19 7.54 12.35 -26.64
CA MET A 19 8.93 12.12 -26.25
C MET A 19 9.75 13.36 -26.64
N GLN A 20 10.33 14.12 -25.69
CA GLN A 20 11.64 14.74 -25.86
C GLN A 20 12.19 15.45 -24.61
N ASP A 21 13.53 15.38 -24.55
CA ASP A 21 14.57 16.11 -23.79
C ASP A 21 14.38 16.46 -22.32
N VAL A 22 15.35 15.97 -21.52
CA VAL A 22 15.44 16.05 -20.06
C VAL A 22 15.60 17.50 -19.54
N ASP A 23 15.88 18.46 -20.42
CA ASP A 23 16.31 19.80 -20.02
C ASP A 23 15.33 20.94 -20.36
N SER A 24 14.11 20.66 -20.82
CA SER A 24 13.08 21.71 -20.99
C SER A 24 11.75 21.34 -20.34
N LEU A 25 11.49 21.91 -19.15
CA LEU A 25 10.25 21.72 -18.38
C LEU A 25 9.11 22.68 -18.79
N LYS A 26 9.24 23.44 -19.89
CA LYS A 26 8.18 24.39 -20.28
C LYS A 26 7.20 23.73 -21.25
N PRO A 27 5.87 23.85 -21.02
CA PRO A 27 4.88 23.45 -22.02
C PRO A 27 5.07 24.22 -23.33
N TYR A 28 4.85 23.57 -24.47
CA TYR A 28 5.01 24.20 -25.77
C TYR A 28 3.90 25.26 -25.99
N PRO A 29 4.17 26.34 -26.72
CA PRO A 29 3.11 27.25 -27.16
C PRO A 29 2.14 26.48 -28.07
N GLY A 30 0.99 26.08 -27.54
CA GLY A 30 0.00 25.27 -28.25
C GLY A 30 -0.63 24.14 -27.43
N ASP A 31 -0.10 23.80 -26.25
CA ASP A 31 -0.67 22.77 -25.40
C ASP A 31 -2.00 23.22 -24.78
N GLU A 32 -3.07 22.43 -24.97
CA GLU A 32 -4.38 22.67 -24.36
C GLU A 32 -4.59 21.73 -23.17
N ALA A 33 -4.45 22.23 -21.94
CA ALA A 33 -4.91 21.52 -20.76
C ALA A 33 -6.45 21.62 -20.69
N LYS A 34 -7.16 20.50 -20.91
CA LYS A 34 -8.63 20.46 -20.87
C LYS A 34 -9.12 19.87 -19.56
N ALA A 35 -9.92 20.63 -18.83
CA ALA A 35 -10.64 20.11 -17.66
C ALA A 35 -12.12 19.91 -18.00
N LYS A 36 -12.84 19.12 -17.19
CA LYS A 36 -14.29 18.98 -17.35
C LYS A 36 -14.97 18.97 -15.99
N VAL A 37 -15.97 19.83 -15.81
CA VAL A 37 -16.88 19.72 -14.67
C VAL A 37 -17.82 18.54 -14.93
N VAL A 38 -17.69 17.49 -14.12
CA VAL A 38 -18.53 16.29 -14.24
C VAL A 38 -19.75 16.34 -13.35
N LYS A 39 -19.62 16.93 -12.15
CA LYS A 39 -20.72 17.16 -11.21
C LYS A 39 -20.33 18.30 -10.28
N THR A 40 -21.27 19.20 -9.98
CA THR A 40 -21.01 20.33 -9.09
C THR A 40 -22.30 20.84 -8.45
N THR A 41 -22.21 21.30 -7.20
CA THR A 41 -23.26 22.07 -6.51
C THR A 41 -23.04 23.59 -6.65
N LEU A 42 -21.96 24.01 -7.31
CA LEU A 42 -21.69 25.42 -7.60
C LEU A 42 -22.74 25.98 -8.56
N GLU A 43 -23.02 27.27 -8.40
CA GLU A 43 -23.74 28.02 -9.42
C GLU A 43 -23.02 27.93 -10.77
N LYS A 44 -23.79 27.93 -11.87
CA LYS A 44 -23.28 27.72 -13.23
C LYS A 44 -22.10 28.64 -13.59
N ASN A 45 -22.11 29.89 -13.12
CA ASN A 45 -21.05 30.85 -13.36
C ASN A 45 -19.79 30.50 -12.55
N ALA A 46 -19.95 30.21 -11.26
CA ALA A 46 -18.85 29.78 -10.40
C ALA A 46 -18.20 28.48 -10.90
N ALA A 47 -18.98 27.52 -11.38
CA ALA A 47 -18.47 26.29 -11.98
C ALA A 47 -17.63 26.54 -13.24
N LYS A 48 -18.09 27.44 -14.14
CA LYS A 48 -17.33 27.83 -15.35
C LYS A 48 -16.04 28.55 -15.01
N GLU A 49 -16.04 29.36 -13.96
CA GLU A 49 -14.83 30.05 -13.53
C GLU A 49 -13.83 29.11 -12.86
N ALA A 50 -14.28 28.21 -11.99
CA ALA A 50 -13.42 27.19 -11.40
C ALA A 50 -12.75 26.35 -12.49
N LEU A 51 -13.49 26.02 -13.55
CA LEU A 51 -12.95 25.32 -14.71
C LEU A 51 -11.84 26.13 -15.41
N LYS A 52 -12.10 27.39 -15.75
CA LYS A 52 -11.10 28.27 -16.38
C LYS A 52 -9.86 28.47 -15.51
N MET A 53 -10.05 28.65 -14.20
CA MET A 53 -8.93 28.76 -13.25
C MET A 53 -8.10 27.47 -13.23
N THR A 54 -8.75 26.32 -13.30
CA THR A 54 -8.07 25.02 -13.34
C THR A 54 -7.26 24.85 -14.61
N GLU A 55 -7.85 25.13 -15.78
CA GLU A 55 -7.16 25.05 -17.07
C GLU A 55 -5.96 26.01 -17.13
N SER A 56 -6.14 27.25 -16.66
CA SER A 56 -5.06 28.23 -16.59
C SER A 56 -3.94 27.81 -15.62
N ALA A 57 -4.28 27.21 -14.48
CA ALA A 57 -3.28 26.73 -13.52
C ALA A 57 -2.50 25.53 -14.06
N LEU A 58 -3.17 24.59 -14.72
CA LEU A 58 -2.53 23.41 -15.33
C LEU A 58 -1.56 23.78 -16.47
N LEU A 59 -1.79 24.90 -17.15
CA LEU A 59 -0.86 25.43 -18.16
C LEU A 59 0.31 26.21 -17.54
N LYS A 60 0.14 26.73 -16.33
CA LYS A 60 1.12 27.60 -15.67
C LYS A 60 2.11 26.84 -14.79
N TYR A 61 1.68 25.73 -14.19
CA TYR A 61 2.48 24.98 -13.23
C TYR A 61 2.74 23.57 -13.74
N ASP A 62 4.01 23.14 -13.66
CA ASP A 62 4.46 21.83 -14.14
C ASP A 62 4.01 20.68 -13.22
N ASP A 63 3.67 21.02 -11.97
CA ASP A 63 3.16 20.09 -10.97
C ASP A 63 1.65 20.28 -10.73
N ILE A 64 0.92 19.17 -10.79
CA ILE A 64 -0.54 19.15 -10.68
C ILE A 64 -1.01 19.52 -9.27
N GLU A 65 -0.24 19.18 -8.23
CA GLU A 65 -0.59 19.49 -6.84
C GLU A 65 -0.48 21.00 -6.60
N THR A 66 0.59 21.61 -7.08
CA THR A 66 0.80 23.05 -7.10
C THR A 66 -0.30 23.76 -7.87
N ALA A 67 -0.68 23.27 -9.05
CA ALA A 67 -1.78 23.82 -9.82
C ALA A 67 -3.10 23.80 -9.04
N LEU A 68 -3.44 22.68 -8.42
CA LEU A 68 -4.69 22.50 -7.65
C LEU A 68 -4.73 23.35 -6.37
N ASN A 69 -3.61 23.47 -5.66
CA ASN A 69 -3.51 24.35 -4.49
C ASN A 69 -3.74 25.80 -4.90
N ARG A 70 -3.15 26.23 -6.03
CA ARG A 70 -3.35 27.60 -6.55
C ARG A 70 -4.77 27.88 -6.99
N VAL A 71 -5.46 26.88 -7.55
CA VAL A 71 -6.88 26.98 -7.88
C VAL A 71 -7.71 27.13 -6.60
N SER A 72 -7.42 26.32 -5.58
CA SER A 72 -8.09 26.37 -4.27
C SER A 72 -7.97 27.76 -3.64
N ASP A 73 -6.75 28.30 -3.57
CA ASP A 73 -6.47 29.63 -3.04
C ASP A 73 -7.17 30.74 -3.82
N SER A 74 -7.01 30.73 -5.15
CA SER A 74 -7.54 31.79 -6.03
C SER A 74 -9.07 31.78 -6.04
N PHE A 75 -9.66 30.59 -6.01
CA PHE A 75 -11.11 30.43 -5.95
C PHE A 75 -11.66 30.89 -4.59
N GLY A 76 -10.97 30.59 -3.48
CA GLY A 76 -11.38 31.05 -2.15
C GLY A 76 -11.21 32.54 -1.89
N GLN A 77 -10.23 33.18 -2.53
CA GLN A 77 -10.12 34.65 -2.54
C GLN A 77 -11.31 35.30 -3.27
N LYS A 78 -11.77 34.69 -4.37
CA LYS A 78 -12.87 35.24 -5.19
C LYS A 78 -14.25 34.94 -4.62
N TYR A 79 -14.45 33.71 -4.17
CA TYR A 79 -15.68 33.22 -3.58
C TYR A 79 -15.39 32.98 -2.11
N SER A 80 -15.64 33.98 -1.27
CA SER A 80 -15.34 33.95 0.17
C SER A 80 -15.60 32.56 0.79
N GLY A 81 -14.55 31.93 1.32
CA GLY A 81 -14.64 30.61 1.94
C GLY A 81 -13.36 29.80 1.78
N ASN A 82 -13.25 28.70 2.51
CA ASN A 82 -12.19 27.72 2.31
C ASN A 82 -12.65 26.74 1.24
N TRP A 83 -11.96 26.77 0.10
CA TRP A 83 -12.24 25.89 -1.02
C TRP A 83 -11.08 24.94 -1.28
N TYR A 84 -11.42 23.73 -1.72
CA TYR A 84 -10.45 22.70 -2.03
C TYR A 84 -10.76 22.14 -3.42
N CYS A 85 -9.76 22.14 -4.29
CA CYS A 85 -9.80 21.53 -5.62
C CYS A 85 -9.04 20.20 -5.57
N ILE A 86 -9.74 19.10 -5.86
CA ILE A 86 -9.20 17.73 -5.69
C ILE A 86 -9.20 17.03 -7.05
N ARG A 87 -8.10 16.33 -7.35
CA ARG A 87 -8.00 15.42 -8.51
C ARG A 87 -8.72 14.11 -8.20
N ALA A 88 -9.67 13.72 -9.05
CA ALA A 88 -10.32 12.41 -8.99
C ALA A 88 -10.09 11.63 -10.29
N GLY A 89 -9.82 10.32 -10.18
CA GLY A 89 -9.75 9.42 -11.33
C GLY A 89 -11.14 9.12 -11.92
N LYS A 90 -11.20 8.85 -13.24
CA LYS A 90 -12.47 8.54 -13.94
C LYS A 90 -13.22 7.34 -13.35
N THR A 91 -12.51 6.36 -12.81
CA THR A 91 -13.04 5.17 -12.12
C THR A 91 -13.72 5.54 -10.80
N VAL A 92 -13.11 6.44 -10.01
CA VAL A 92 -13.67 6.95 -8.75
C VAL A 92 -15.00 7.67 -9.01
N MET A 93 -15.06 8.48 -10.08
CA MET A 93 -16.27 9.23 -10.45
C MET A 93 -17.48 8.36 -10.81
N LYS A 94 -17.26 7.11 -11.22
CA LYS A 94 -18.35 6.16 -11.54
C LYS A 94 -18.75 5.28 -10.35
N SER A 95 -18.01 5.34 -9.25
CA SER A 95 -18.20 4.44 -8.11
C SER A 95 -19.15 5.04 -7.06
N LYS A 96 -19.74 4.18 -6.23
CA LYS A 96 -20.49 4.60 -5.03
C LYS A 96 -19.62 5.43 -4.06
N LEU A 97 -18.29 5.33 -4.17
CA LEU A 97 -17.35 6.15 -3.39
C LEU A 97 -17.47 7.64 -3.72
N LEU A 98 -17.93 8.05 -4.91
CA LEU A 98 -18.15 9.48 -5.17
C LEU A 98 -19.34 10.02 -4.36
N GLN A 99 -20.44 9.25 -4.25
CA GLN A 99 -21.58 9.64 -3.42
C GLN A 99 -21.20 9.70 -1.94
N GLN A 100 -20.34 8.78 -1.49
CA GLN A 100 -19.79 8.79 -0.13
C GLN A 100 -18.79 9.94 0.06
N ALA A 101 -17.88 10.18 -0.89
CA ALA A 101 -16.92 11.29 -0.85
C ALA A 101 -17.61 12.65 -0.90
N GLU A 102 -18.71 12.79 -1.65
CA GLU A 102 -19.59 13.96 -1.59
C GLU A 102 -20.13 14.14 -0.15
N SER A 103 -20.60 13.09 0.51
CA SER A 103 -21.03 13.20 1.92
C SER A 103 -19.90 13.55 2.89
N TYR A 104 -18.65 13.17 2.59
CA TYR A 104 -17.46 13.53 3.37
C TYR A 104 -16.98 14.96 3.12
N ALA A 105 -17.10 15.45 1.88
CA ALA A 105 -16.65 16.78 1.47
C ALA A 105 -17.52 17.92 2.05
N PHE A 106 -18.74 17.61 2.51
CA PHE A 106 -19.61 18.54 3.22
C PHE A 106 -19.46 18.51 4.75
N MET A 107 -18.57 17.69 5.30
CA MET A 107 -18.29 17.71 6.74
C MET A 107 -17.33 18.85 7.08
N ASN A 108 -17.64 19.61 8.13
CA ASN A 108 -16.77 20.65 8.69
C ASN A 108 -15.52 20.02 9.29
N ILE A 109 -14.48 19.83 8.49
CA ILE A 109 -13.17 19.36 8.97
C ILE A 109 -12.31 20.60 9.26
N PRO A 110 -11.80 20.79 10.49
CA PRO A 110 -10.82 21.85 10.78
C PRO A 110 -9.53 21.65 9.95
N PRO A 111 -8.71 22.69 9.74
CA PRO A 111 -7.56 22.61 8.84
C PRO A 111 -6.56 21.54 9.30
N ILE A 112 -6.21 20.62 8.41
CA ILE A 112 -5.23 19.54 8.62
C ILE A 112 -4.21 19.61 7.48
N GLU A 113 -2.92 19.45 7.79
CA GLU A 113 -1.87 19.21 6.80
C GLU A 113 -2.04 17.84 6.16
N VAL A 114 -2.18 17.81 4.83
CA VAL A 114 -2.37 16.59 4.05
C VAL A 114 -1.06 16.22 3.37
N LEU A 115 -0.46 15.10 3.77
CA LEU A 115 0.61 14.44 3.02
C LEU A 115 0.00 13.39 2.09
N LEU A 116 -0.08 13.71 0.79
CA LEU A 116 -0.54 12.79 -0.26
C LEU A 116 0.65 11.94 -0.75
N PHE A 117 0.48 10.62 -0.80
CA PHE A 117 1.39 9.74 -1.55
C PHE A 117 0.70 9.22 -2.81
N LYS A 118 1.45 9.30 -3.92
CA LYS A 118 1.07 8.90 -5.27
C LYS A 118 0.68 7.43 -5.35
N LEU A 119 -0.59 7.14 -5.64
CA LEU A 119 -1.01 5.86 -6.19
C LEU A 119 -0.58 5.82 -7.66
N ALA A 120 0.35 4.93 -8.00
CA ALA A 120 0.69 4.68 -9.40
C ALA A 120 -0.52 4.06 -10.10
N ASP A 121 -1.12 4.84 -11.00
CA ASP A 121 -2.02 4.35 -12.05
C ASP A 121 -1.18 3.52 -13.04
N ASN A 122 -1.17 2.19 -12.90
CA ASN A 122 -0.70 1.31 -13.96
C ASN A 122 -1.92 0.74 -14.68
N ASN A 123 -2.36 1.47 -15.69
CA ASN A 123 -3.31 1.04 -16.71
C ASN A 123 -2.59 0.48 -17.95
N GLU A 124 -1.35 0.02 -17.81
CA GLU A 124 -0.74 -0.79 -18.86
C GLU A 124 -1.47 -2.14 -18.91
N ASP A 125 -1.98 -2.46 -20.09
CA ASP A 125 -2.73 -3.67 -20.41
C ASP A 125 -2.17 -4.87 -19.66
N SER A 126 -2.98 -5.45 -18.77
CA SER A 126 -2.62 -6.65 -18.03
C SER A 126 -2.52 -7.82 -19.00
N LEU A 127 -1.36 -7.94 -19.64
CA LEU A 127 -0.98 -9.11 -20.44
C LEU A 127 -1.15 -10.35 -19.55
N SER A 128 -1.70 -11.41 -20.13
CA SER A 128 -1.79 -12.68 -19.43
C SER A 128 -0.38 -13.19 -19.08
N GLU A 129 -0.27 -14.03 -18.06
CA GLU A 129 1.00 -14.63 -17.65
C GLU A 129 1.76 -15.31 -18.83
N PRO A 130 1.09 -16.10 -19.70
CA PRO A 130 1.72 -16.62 -20.92
C PRO A 130 2.24 -15.53 -21.86
N ASP A 131 1.48 -14.46 -22.06
CA ASP A 131 1.87 -13.36 -22.96
C ASP A 131 3.09 -12.60 -22.43
N LEU A 132 3.18 -12.43 -21.10
CA LEU A 132 4.33 -11.80 -20.44
C LEU A 132 5.60 -12.64 -20.59
N ILE A 133 5.48 -13.97 -20.44
CA ILE A 133 6.59 -14.90 -20.65
C ILE A 133 7.01 -14.88 -22.12
N GLN A 134 6.05 -14.97 -23.04
CA GLN A 134 6.28 -14.92 -24.49
C GLN A 134 7.01 -13.62 -24.89
N ALA A 135 6.60 -12.48 -24.34
CA ALA A 135 7.23 -11.18 -24.57
C ALA A 135 8.64 -11.06 -23.96
N THR A 136 8.96 -11.87 -22.95
CA THR A 136 10.28 -11.87 -22.28
C THR A 136 11.30 -12.76 -23.00
N ARG A 137 10.86 -13.80 -23.72
CA ARG A 137 11.75 -14.74 -24.43
C ARG A 137 12.75 -14.08 -25.40
N PRO A 138 12.40 -13.05 -26.20
CA PRO A 138 13.35 -12.42 -27.12
C PRO A 138 14.54 -11.74 -26.43
N VAL A 139 14.38 -11.32 -25.17
CA VAL A 139 15.41 -10.59 -24.41
C VAL A 139 16.08 -11.45 -23.34
N VAL A 140 15.76 -12.74 -23.27
CA VAL A 140 16.27 -13.63 -22.21
C VAL A 140 17.78 -13.82 -22.29
N ASP A 141 18.33 -13.80 -23.50
CA ASP A 141 19.78 -13.96 -23.74
C ASP A 141 20.54 -12.62 -23.69
N SER A 142 19.84 -11.49 -23.56
CA SER A 142 20.44 -10.17 -23.41
C SER A 142 21.11 -10.00 -22.03
N ASP A 143 21.87 -8.91 -21.89
CA ASP A 143 22.43 -8.50 -20.60
C ASP A 143 21.31 -8.25 -19.58
N LEU A 144 21.50 -8.81 -18.39
CA LEU A 144 20.50 -8.82 -17.32
C LEU A 144 20.82 -7.75 -16.30
N GLU A 145 19.79 -7.04 -15.83
CA GLU A 145 19.93 -6.06 -14.76
C GLU A 145 19.94 -6.80 -13.40
N ILE A 146 21.12 -7.02 -12.83
CA ILE A 146 21.26 -7.57 -11.48
C ILE A 146 21.09 -6.40 -10.49
N LEU A 147 19.98 -6.40 -9.76
CA LEU A 147 19.62 -5.35 -8.82
C LEU A 147 20.30 -5.55 -7.45
N GLN A 148 20.44 -6.80 -7.02
CA GLN A 148 21.12 -7.17 -5.77
C GLN A 148 21.63 -8.61 -5.84
N SER A 149 22.82 -8.91 -5.32
CA SER A 149 23.26 -10.29 -5.15
C SER A 149 24.36 -10.45 -4.10
N ASN A 150 24.23 -11.50 -3.28
CA ASN A 150 25.22 -11.95 -2.30
C ASN A 150 25.85 -13.31 -2.67
N LEU A 151 25.53 -13.85 -3.84
CA LEU A 151 26.07 -15.13 -4.32
C LEU A 151 27.51 -15.01 -4.82
N ALA A 152 28.25 -16.11 -4.86
CA ALA A 152 29.52 -16.17 -5.58
C ALA A 152 29.28 -16.03 -7.10
N GLU A 153 30.25 -15.51 -7.86
CA GLU A 153 30.12 -15.32 -9.32
C GLU A 153 29.86 -16.61 -10.12
N SER A 154 30.27 -17.77 -9.58
CA SER A 154 29.91 -19.06 -10.14
C SER A 154 28.42 -19.36 -9.95
N GLU A 155 27.89 -19.15 -8.74
CA GLU A 155 26.47 -19.38 -8.41
C GLU A 155 25.56 -18.37 -9.13
N LYS A 156 25.96 -17.09 -9.23
CA LYS A 156 25.23 -16.09 -10.01
C LYS A 156 25.03 -16.56 -11.45
N ARG A 157 26.10 -17.01 -12.11
CA ARG A 157 26.03 -17.52 -13.49
C ARG A 157 25.06 -18.69 -13.62
N GLU A 158 25.05 -19.60 -12.66
CA GLU A 158 24.16 -20.76 -12.68
C GLU A 158 22.70 -20.39 -12.44
N VAL A 159 22.41 -19.45 -11.54
CA VAL A 159 21.06 -18.90 -11.36
C VAL A 159 20.56 -18.27 -12.67
N LEU A 160 21.40 -17.52 -13.36
CA LEU A 160 21.04 -16.91 -14.64
C LEU A 160 20.83 -17.97 -15.74
N ILE A 161 21.66 -19.01 -15.81
CA ILE A 161 21.48 -20.12 -16.76
C ILE A 161 20.16 -20.85 -16.48
N ALA A 162 19.87 -21.16 -15.22
CA ALA A 162 18.63 -21.81 -14.81
C ALA A 162 17.40 -20.97 -15.17
N ALA A 163 17.43 -19.66 -14.88
CA ALA A 163 16.33 -18.75 -15.20
C ALA A 163 16.10 -18.61 -16.71
N ARG A 164 17.17 -18.46 -17.50
CA ARG A 164 17.10 -18.40 -18.96
C ARG A 164 16.50 -19.68 -19.54
N TRP A 165 16.96 -20.84 -19.06
CA TRP A 165 16.42 -22.12 -19.50
C TRP A 165 14.94 -22.26 -19.14
N ALA A 166 14.56 -21.94 -17.90
CA ALA A 166 13.18 -22.06 -17.43
C ALA A 166 12.21 -21.16 -18.21
N ILE A 167 12.55 -19.89 -18.44
CA ILE A 167 11.70 -18.95 -19.22
C ILE A 167 11.55 -19.39 -20.68
N LYS A 168 12.57 -20.01 -21.27
CA LYS A 168 12.49 -20.53 -22.66
C LYS A 168 11.53 -21.72 -22.78
N ASN A 169 11.48 -22.58 -21.76
CA ASN A 169 10.80 -23.87 -21.85
C ASN A 169 9.41 -23.89 -21.20
N GLN A 170 9.12 -22.96 -20.28
CA GLN A 170 7.87 -22.94 -19.53
C GLN A 170 6.97 -21.78 -19.97
N LEU A 171 5.67 -21.91 -19.69
CA LEU A 171 4.63 -20.93 -20.02
C LEU A 171 3.86 -20.42 -18.79
N LYS A 172 4.22 -20.89 -17.60
CA LYS A 172 3.67 -20.44 -16.32
C LYS A 172 4.80 -20.10 -15.36
N PHE A 173 4.61 -19.07 -14.55
CA PHE A 173 5.53 -18.63 -13.52
C PHE A 173 5.81 -19.72 -12.49
N ASN A 174 4.79 -20.46 -12.05
CA ASN A 174 5.01 -21.56 -11.10
C ASN A 174 5.93 -22.64 -11.68
N ASP A 175 5.76 -22.98 -12.96
CA ASP A 175 6.61 -23.97 -13.65
C ASP A 175 8.05 -23.44 -13.84
N ILE A 176 8.21 -22.12 -14.05
CA ILE A 176 9.53 -21.46 -14.11
C ILE A 176 10.19 -21.47 -12.73
N GLU A 177 9.47 -21.10 -11.67
CA GLU A 177 9.95 -21.09 -10.29
C GLU A 177 10.42 -22.49 -9.84
N GLU A 178 9.62 -23.50 -10.12
CA GLU A 178 9.93 -24.92 -9.87
C GLU A 178 11.15 -25.37 -10.66
N SER A 179 11.21 -25.06 -11.96
CA SER A 179 12.37 -25.40 -12.80
C SER A 179 13.67 -24.78 -12.28
N ILE A 180 13.65 -23.50 -11.89
CA ILE A 180 14.83 -22.81 -11.34
C ILE A 180 15.25 -23.46 -10.02
N ARG A 181 14.28 -23.72 -9.13
CA ARG A 181 14.51 -24.39 -7.85
C ARG A 181 15.16 -25.75 -8.06
N ASP A 182 14.57 -26.61 -8.88
CA ASP A 182 15.02 -27.99 -9.06
C ASP A 182 16.44 -28.06 -9.65
N ILE A 183 16.78 -27.16 -10.58
CA ILE A 183 18.15 -27.04 -11.12
C ILE A 183 19.15 -26.65 -10.03
N LEU A 184 18.81 -25.65 -9.21
CA LEU A 184 19.69 -25.16 -8.14
C LEU A 184 19.83 -26.17 -7.00
N GLU A 185 18.74 -26.84 -6.62
CA GLU A 185 18.73 -27.90 -5.59
C GLU A 185 19.54 -29.12 -6.04
N SER A 186 19.40 -29.54 -7.29
CA SER A 186 20.19 -30.64 -7.87
C SER A 186 21.69 -30.34 -7.86
N LYS A 187 22.08 -29.08 -8.15
CA LYS A 187 23.49 -28.69 -8.28
C LYS A 187 24.16 -28.33 -6.95
N TYR A 188 23.46 -27.62 -6.08
CA TYR A 188 24.03 -27.03 -4.86
C TYR A 188 23.46 -27.59 -3.56
N GLY A 189 22.40 -28.40 -3.65
CA GLY A 189 21.67 -28.90 -2.48
C GLY A 189 21.02 -27.80 -1.63
N GLY A 190 20.30 -28.25 -0.60
CA GLY A 190 19.50 -27.40 0.29
C GLY A 190 18.14 -27.04 -0.31
N GLN A 191 17.39 -26.17 0.37
CA GLN A 191 16.06 -25.75 -0.07
C GLN A 191 16.15 -24.40 -0.76
N TRP A 192 16.07 -24.36 -2.09
CA TRP A 192 16.06 -23.09 -2.81
C TRP A 192 14.63 -22.60 -2.98
N ARG A 193 14.47 -21.28 -3.08
CA ARG A 193 13.19 -20.63 -3.36
C ARG A 193 13.39 -19.60 -4.46
N CYS A 194 12.45 -19.57 -5.40
CA CYS A 194 12.41 -18.63 -6.50
C CYS A 194 11.03 -17.97 -6.52
N PHE A 195 11.02 -16.65 -6.73
CA PHE A 195 9.81 -15.85 -6.86
C PHE A 195 9.87 -14.99 -8.10
N ILE A 196 8.82 -15.05 -8.90
CA ILE A 196 8.66 -14.27 -10.12
C ILE A 196 7.65 -13.16 -9.87
N MET A 197 8.04 -11.94 -10.23
CA MET A 197 7.22 -10.75 -10.11
C MET A 197 7.14 -10.04 -11.46
N CYS A 198 5.97 -9.52 -11.80
CA CYS A 198 5.79 -8.68 -12.98
C CYS A 198 5.59 -7.23 -12.56
N ARG A 199 6.13 -6.30 -13.35
CA ARG A 199 5.80 -4.88 -13.20
C ARG A 199 4.30 -4.70 -13.42
N GLY A 200 3.55 -4.41 -12.37
CA GLY A 200 2.10 -4.17 -12.43
C GLY A 200 1.21 -5.21 -11.76
N SER A 201 1.70 -6.43 -11.46
CA SER A 201 0.94 -7.39 -10.65
C SER A 201 1.23 -7.18 -9.15
N LYS A 202 0.17 -7.04 -8.34
CA LYS A 202 0.28 -7.03 -6.86
C LYS A 202 0.35 -8.45 -6.28
N GLU A 203 0.23 -9.46 -7.13
CA GLU A 203 0.14 -10.87 -6.75
C GLU A 203 1.32 -11.64 -7.35
N SER A 204 1.94 -12.48 -6.51
CA SER A 204 2.86 -13.54 -6.94
C SER A 204 2.03 -14.75 -7.37
N SER A 205 2.52 -15.52 -8.34
CA SER A 205 1.84 -16.75 -8.81
C SER A 205 1.77 -17.85 -7.75
N SER A 206 2.60 -17.77 -6.71
CA SER A 206 2.64 -18.71 -5.59
C SER A 206 1.63 -18.39 -4.47
N GLY A 207 0.84 -17.32 -4.58
CA GLY A 207 -0.14 -16.93 -3.54
C GLY A 207 0.49 -16.46 -2.23
N LEU A 208 1.82 -16.48 -2.13
CA LEU A 208 2.61 -15.94 -1.04
C LEU A 208 2.80 -14.46 -1.33
N GLY A 209 2.02 -13.61 -0.65
CA GLY A 209 2.06 -12.15 -0.82
C GLY A 209 3.49 -11.60 -0.86
N LEU A 210 3.69 -10.47 -1.55
CA LEU A 210 4.99 -9.84 -1.80
C LEU A 210 5.97 -10.00 -0.63
N ILE A 211 6.99 -10.84 -0.83
CA ILE A 211 8.10 -10.97 0.10
C ILE A 211 8.86 -9.65 0.05
N ASP A 212 8.74 -8.85 1.10
CA ASP A 212 9.57 -7.65 1.25
C ASP A 212 10.99 -8.09 1.62
N PRO A 213 11.98 -7.95 0.72
CA PRO A 213 13.37 -8.33 1.00
C PRO A 213 14.00 -7.52 2.15
N ARG A 214 13.32 -6.49 2.67
CA ARG A 214 13.74 -5.72 3.86
C ARG A 214 13.32 -6.35 5.18
N LYS A 215 12.43 -7.37 5.19
CA LYS A 215 12.08 -8.09 6.42
C LYS A 215 13.23 -9.02 6.80
N LYS A 216 13.80 -8.80 7.99
CA LYS A 216 15.03 -9.39 8.57
C LYS A 216 15.16 -10.93 8.58
N SER A 217 14.19 -11.70 8.08
CA SER A 217 14.20 -13.18 8.11
C SER A 217 14.59 -13.84 6.78
N VAL A 218 14.73 -13.09 5.69
CA VAL A 218 15.12 -13.63 4.38
C VAL A 218 16.32 -12.85 3.88
N GLU A 219 17.49 -13.47 3.78
CA GLU A 219 18.62 -12.88 3.07
C GLU A 219 18.42 -13.17 1.58
N PRO A 220 18.03 -12.16 0.76
CA PRO A 220 17.93 -12.37 -0.68
C PRO A 220 19.32 -12.74 -1.22
N LEU A 221 19.43 -13.88 -1.91
CA LEU A 221 20.69 -14.32 -2.50
C LEU A 221 20.93 -13.62 -3.85
N MET A 222 19.86 -13.44 -4.63
CA MET A 222 19.93 -12.72 -5.90
C MET A 222 18.58 -12.15 -6.30
N TYR A 223 18.57 -10.90 -6.75
CA TYR A 223 17.41 -10.21 -7.30
C TYR A 223 17.79 -9.55 -8.62
N PHE A 224 17.10 -9.89 -9.70
CA PHE A 224 17.46 -9.45 -11.06
C PHE A 224 16.23 -9.35 -11.98
N GLY A 225 16.37 -8.60 -13.06
CA GLY A 225 15.33 -8.40 -14.07
C GLY A 225 15.68 -9.08 -15.40
N ILE A 226 14.67 -9.68 -16.04
CA ILE A 226 14.71 -10.12 -17.44
C ILE A 226 13.46 -9.60 -18.15
N GLY A 227 13.63 -8.65 -19.07
CA GLY A 227 12.49 -8.02 -19.76
C GLY A 227 11.50 -7.37 -18.79
N LYS A 228 10.25 -7.83 -18.79
CA LYS A 228 9.18 -7.35 -17.88
C LYS A 228 9.10 -8.11 -16.56
N ILE A 229 9.94 -9.14 -16.39
CA ILE A 229 9.94 -10.05 -15.26
C ILE A 229 11.07 -9.70 -14.30
N LYS A 230 10.79 -9.77 -13.00
CA LYS A 230 11.75 -9.63 -11.91
C LYS A 230 11.79 -10.92 -11.12
N ILE A 231 12.98 -11.45 -10.86
CA ILE A 231 13.18 -12.76 -10.23
C ILE A 231 13.96 -12.57 -8.94
N LEU A 232 13.43 -13.11 -7.85
CA LEU A 232 14.07 -13.18 -6.55
C LEU A 232 14.41 -14.64 -6.24
N VAL A 233 15.69 -14.92 -5.99
CA VAL A 233 16.17 -16.23 -5.56
C VAL A 233 16.77 -16.11 -4.16
N TYR A 234 16.41 -17.03 -3.26
CA TYR A 234 16.97 -17.10 -1.92
C TYR A 234 17.03 -18.54 -1.39
N LYS A 235 17.82 -18.73 -0.33
CA LYS A 235 17.93 -19.98 0.43
C LYS A 235 17.51 -19.68 1.87
N PRO A 236 16.45 -20.30 2.39
CA PRO A 236 16.09 -20.14 3.80
C PRO A 236 17.25 -20.63 4.66
N LYS A 237 17.58 -19.91 5.74
CA LYS A 237 18.50 -20.43 6.75
C LYS A 237 17.84 -21.67 7.37
N ILE A 238 18.47 -22.83 7.23
CA ILE A 238 18.06 -24.04 7.95
C ILE A 238 18.32 -23.75 9.43
N GLU A 239 17.26 -23.47 10.20
CA GLU A 239 17.38 -23.31 11.64
C GLU A 239 17.89 -24.64 12.23
N LYS A 240 19.12 -24.62 12.74
CA LYS A 240 19.73 -25.78 13.40
C LYS A 240 19.05 -25.98 14.74
N GLY A 241 18.04 -26.85 14.78
CA GLY A 241 17.61 -27.52 16.00
C GLY A 241 16.10 -27.49 16.24
N GLY A 242 15.49 -28.68 16.23
CA GLY A 242 14.23 -28.95 16.90
C GLY A 242 12.98 -28.69 16.08
N SER A 243 12.55 -29.71 15.34
CA SER A 243 11.17 -30.00 14.95
C SER A 243 10.22 -28.80 14.85
N GLN A 244 10.19 -28.14 13.70
CA GLN A 244 8.96 -27.47 13.26
C GLN A 244 8.65 -27.87 11.81
N ILE A 245 7.49 -28.49 11.70
CA ILE A 245 6.71 -28.78 10.50
C ILE A 245 6.77 -27.55 9.56
N PRO A 246 6.85 -27.74 8.23
CA PRO A 246 7.00 -26.62 7.32
C PRO A 246 5.85 -25.62 7.51
N LYS A 247 6.15 -24.33 7.62
CA LYS A 247 5.15 -23.26 7.43
C LYS A 247 4.78 -23.16 5.95
N GLU A 248 4.16 -24.21 5.44
CA GLU A 248 3.01 -24.09 4.56
C GLU A 248 1.97 -23.22 5.26
N SER A 249 1.14 -22.52 4.51
CA SER A 249 0.06 -21.65 4.97
C SER A 249 -0.69 -22.21 6.19
N GLN A 250 -0.18 -21.95 7.39
CA GLN A 250 -0.87 -22.27 8.62
C GLN A 250 -1.97 -21.25 8.71
N SER A 251 -3.16 -21.68 8.30
CA SER A 251 -4.40 -21.13 8.83
C SER A 251 -4.31 -21.29 10.34
N TYR A 252 -3.79 -20.26 11.02
CA TYR A 252 -3.66 -20.30 12.46
C TYR A 252 -5.07 -20.38 13.04
N ASN A 253 -5.30 -21.40 13.85
CA ASN A 253 -6.52 -21.45 14.64
C ASN A 253 -6.52 -20.23 15.57
N MET A 254 -7.53 -19.37 15.43
CA MET A 254 -7.68 -18.15 16.24
C MET A 254 -7.58 -18.45 17.74
N TYR A 255 -8.13 -19.59 18.17
CA TYR A 255 -8.10 -20.02 19.56
C TYR A 255 -6.66 -20.28 20.04
N GLU A 256 -5.85 -20.98 19.25
CA GLU A 256 -4.44 -21.26 19.58
C GLU A 256 -3.63 -19.97 19.68
N VAL A 257 -3.85 -19.03 18.76
CA VAL A 257 -3.18 -17.72 18.76
C VAL A 257 -3.51 -16.92 20.03
N ILE A 258 -4.79 -16.92 20.44
CA ILE A 258 -5.21 -16.24 21.67
C ILE A 258 -4.61 -16.94 22.90
N MET A 259 -4.57 -18.27 22.91
CA MET A 259 -3.94 -19.04 23.99
C MET A 259 -2.44 -18.78 24.10
N GLU A 260 -1.71 -18.74 22.99
CA GLU A 260 -0.29 -18.36 22.95
C GLU A 260 -0.09 -16.93 23.47
N ALA A 261 -0.94 -15.98 23.05
CA ALA A 261 -0.89 -14.61 23.50
C ALA A 261 -1.12 -14.46 25.02
N ARG A 262 -2.02 -15.26 25.62
CA ARG A 262 -2.26 -15.29 27.07
C ARG A 262 -1.01 -15.64 27.87
N LEU A 263 -0.20 -16.58 27.38
CA LEU A 263 1.05 -16.99 28.02
C LEU A 263 2.16 -15.93 27.88
N ASN A 264 2.06 -15.07 26.85
CA ASN A 264 3.10 -14.12 26.48
C ASN A 264 2.71 -12.64 26.75
N LEU A 265 1.69 -12.36 27.55
CA LEU A 265 1.28 -11.00 27.91
C LEU A 265 2.44 -10.10 28.42
N PRO A 266 3.37 -10.57 29.27
CA PRO A 266 4.49 -9.74 29.72
C PRO A 266 5.47 -9.33 28.60
N LYS A 267 5.47 -10.04 27.46
CA LYS A 267 6.34 -9.78 26.31
C LYS A 267 5.68 -8.86 25.29
N THR A 268 4.93 -7.88 25.76
CA THR A 268 4.27 -6.92 24.89
C THR A 268 5.27 -5.97 24.28
N GLU A 269 5.23 -5.83 22.95
CA GLU A 269 6.12 -4.94 22.21
C GLU A 269 5.30 -3.78 21.64
N VAL A 270 5.67 -2.53 21.99
CA VAL A 270 5.01 -1.36 21.43
C VAL A 270 5.73 -0.94 20.17
N ASN A 271 5.00 -0.88 19.06
CA ASN A 271 5.56 -0.58 17.74
C ASN A 271 5.57 0.91 17.47
N TYR A 272 4.47 1.59 17.78
CA TYR A 272 4.36 3.04 17.66
C TYR A 272 3.26 3.55 18.59
N THR A 273 3.50 4.70 19.21
CA THR A 273 2.49 5.37 20.03
C THR A 273 2.75 6.87 20.09
N GLU A 274 1.66 7.62 20.21
CA GLU A 274 1.68 9.05 20.48
C GLU A 274 1.20 9.35 21.92
N MET A 275 0.69 8.33 22.62
CA MET A 275 0.14 8.45 23.96
C MET A 275 1.27 8.62 24.99
N PRO A 276 1.02 9.36 26.09
CA PRO A 276 1.95 9.40 27.20
C PRO A 276 2.07 8.02 27.87
N ILE A 277 3.22 7.73 28.47
CA ILE A 277 3.58 6.41 29.05
C ILE A 277 2.47 5.85 29.95
N GLN A 278 1.90 6.67 30.83
CA GLN A 278 0.82 6.25 31.74
C GLN A 278 -0.43 5.77 31.00
N MET A 279 -0.80 6.44 29.90
CA MET A 279 -1.94 6.06 29.09
C MET A 279 -1.61 4.82 28.24
N GLN A 280 -0.39 4.72 27.73
CA GLN A 280 0.11 3.53 27.03
C GLN A 280 0.03 2.28 27.91
N GLU A 281 0.53 2.33 29.15
CA GLU A 281 0.46 1.22 30.10
C GLU A 281 -0.99 0.80 30.36
N LEU A 282 -1.89 1.77 30.53
CA LEU A 282 -3.31 1.50 30.70
C LEU A 282 -3.94 0.84 29.46
N MET A 283 -3.63 1.30 28.25
CA MET A 283 -4.13 0.66 27.00
C MET A 283 -3.68 -0.79 26.89
N ILE A 284 -2.41 -1.06 27.23
CA ILE A 284 -1.86 -2.41 27.25
C ILE A 284 -2.57 -3.28 28.29
N GLN A 285 -2.80 -2.76 29.50
CA GLN A 285 -3.52 -3.49 30.55
C GLN A 285 -4.96 -3.82 30.15
N ILE A 286 -5.67 -2.89 29.51
CA ILE A 286 -7.04 -3.11 29.02
C ILE A 286 -7.04 -4.22 27.95
N ALA A 287 -6.12 -4.17 26.99
CA ALA A 287 -6.01 -5.22 25.97
C ALA A 287 -5.60 -6.57 26.57
N HIS A 288 -4.71 -6.58 27.57
CA HIS A 288 -4.35 -7.81 28.29
C HIS A 288 -5.54 -8.44 28.98
N ASN A 289 -6.39 -7.63 29.62
CA ASN A 289 -7.63 -8.13 30.22
C ASN A 289 -8.59 -8.68 29.16
N ALA A 290 -8.66 -8.07 27.98
CA ALA A 290 -9.44 -8.61 26.88
C ALA A 290 -8.91 -9.99 26.44
N ILE A 291 -7.60 -10.10 26.19
CA ILE A 291 -6.95 -11.34 25.75
C ILE A 291 -7.10 -12.47 26.79
N LYS A 292 -7.04 -12.15 28.09
CA LYS A 292 -7.25 -13.13 29.16
C LYS A 292 -8.65 -13.71 29.20
N ASN A 293 -9.68 -12.91 28.91
CA ASN A 293 -11.07 -13.24 29.24
C ASN A 293 -11.93 -13.64 28.03
N TYR A 294 -11.48 -13.38 26.80
CA TYR A 294 -12.28 -13.65 25.60
C TYR A 294 -11.52 -14.51 24.58
N ASP A 295 -12.25 -15.35 23.85
CA ASP A 295 -11.72 -16.32 22.88
C ASP A 295 -11.94 -15.90 21.41
N SER A 296 -12.37 -14.65 21.16
CA SER A 296 -12.54 -14.12 19.80
C SER A 296 -12.07 -12.66 19.68
N TYR A 297 -11.54 -12.29 18.52
CA TYR A 297 -11.12 -10.91 18.25
C TYR A 297 -12.28 -9.92 18.39
N GLU A 298 -13.48 -10.29 17.96
CA GLU A 298 -14.67 -9.45 18.07
C GLU A 298 -15.01 -9.14 19.54
N ALA A 299 -15.03 -10.15 20.41
CA ALA A 299 -15.32 -9.93 21.82
C ALA A 299 -14.23 -9.10 22.51
N MET A 300 -12.95 -9.36 22.20
CA MET A 300 -11.83 -8.58 22.76
C MET A 300 -11.87 -7.10 22.35
N THR A 301 -12.05 -6.83 21.05
CA THR A 301 -12.15 -5.47 20.50
C THR A 301 -13.33 -4.71 21.07
N LYS A 302 -14.50 -5.36 21.17
CA LYS A 302 -15.70 -4.80 21.79
C LYS A 302 -15.46 -4.44 23.26
N TYR A 303 -14.85 -5.33 24.04
CA TYR A 303 -14.51 -5.07 25.43
C TYR A 303 -13.61 -3.83 25.58
N CYS A 304 -12.53 -3.74 24.81
CA CYS A 304 -11.63 -2.59 24.86
C CYS A 304 -12.35 -1.29 24.49
N ARG A 305 -13.17 -1.31 23.43
CA ARG A 305 -13.94 -0.15 22.97
C ARG A 305 -14.89 0.34 24.06
N GLU A 306 -15.74 -0.54 24.61
CA GLU A 306 -16.73 -0.19 25.62
C GLU A 306 -16.06 0.32 26.90
N PHE A 307 -14.96 -0.30 27.32
CA PHE A 307 -14.22 0.13 28.50
C PHE A 307 -13.64 1.54 28.33
N LEU A 308 -13.04 1.83 27.17
CA LEU A 308 -12.47 3.13 26.85
C LEU A 308 -13.52 4.21 26.64
N ASP A 309 -14.63 3.87 25.98
CA ASP A 309 -15.78 4.74 25.79
C ASP A 309 -16.38 5.18 27.13
N ASN A 310 -16.46 4.27 28.11
CA ASN A 310 -16.97 4.57 29.44
C ASN A 310 -16.01 5.43 30.26
N MET A 311 -14.69 5.20 30.16
CA MET A 311 -13.71 5.98 30.93
C MET A 311 -13.37 7.34 30.34
N TYR A 312 -13.28 7.43 29.00
CA TYR A 312 -12.73 8.60 28.30
C TYR A 312 -13.73 9.23 27.31
N GLY A 313 -14.98 8.78 27.32
CA GLY A 313 -16.02 9.23 26.41
C GLY A 313 -15.91 8.62 25.01
N LYS A 314 -17.03 8.57 24.28
CA LYS A 314 -17.13 8.05 22.90
C LYS A 314 -16.60 9.05 21.85
N PRO A 315 -16.21 8.62 20.63
CA PRO A 315 -15.98 7.24 20.18
C PRO A 315 -14.50 6.81 20.29
N TRP A 316 -14.23 5.63 20.84
CA TRP A 316 -12.97 4.92 20.71
C TRP A 316 -13.10 3.79 19.70
N GLU A 317 -11.98 3.40 19.11
CA GLU A 317 -11.91 2.22 18.25
C GLU A 317 -10.75 1.32 18.66
N CYS A 318 -10.99 0.02 18.58
CA CYS A 318 -10.00 -1.01 18.85
C CYS A 318 -10.05 -2.05 17.74
N LEU A 319 -8.88 -2.39 17.22
CA LEU A 319 -8.67 -3.40 16.20
C LEU A 319 -7.70 -4.44 16.76
N MET A 320 -8.08 -5.71 16.67
CA MET A 320 -7.22 -6.83 17.04
C MET A 320 -7.28 -7.89 15.96
N GLY A 321 -6.13 -8.49 15.68
CA GLY A 321 -6.02 -9.56 14.69
C GLY A 321 -4.60 -10.09 14.60
N LEU A 322 -4.37 -11.01 13.68
CA LEU A 322 -3.04 -11.56 13.43
C LEU A 322 -2.10 -10.48 12.89
N ASP A 323 -0.87 -10.51 13.40
CA ASP A 323 0.19 -9.63 12.94
C ASP A 323 0.47 -9.83 11.43
N GLY A 324 0.44 -8.74 10.67
CA GLY A 324 0.61 -8.76 9.22
C GLY A 324 -0.65 -9.04 8.38
N GLN A 325 -1.81 -9.28 9.01
CA GLN A 325 -3.07 -9.51 8.29
C GLN A 325 -3.93 -8.26 8.05
N PHE A 326 -3.53 -7.10 8.54
CA PHE A 326 -4.28 -5.87 8.27
C PHE A 326 -3.40 -4.68 7.93
N TRP A 327 -3.86 -3.95 6.93
CA TRP A 327 -3.36 -2.64 6.50
C TRP A 327 -4.52 -1.67 6.59
N THR A 328 -4.40 -0.63 7.39
CA THR A 328 -5.51 0.26 7.69
C THR A 328 -5.08 1.70 7.57
N TYR A 329 -5.93 2.53 6.98
CA TYR A 329 -5.81 3.99 7.01
C TYR A 329 -7.03 4.53 7.75
N PHE A 330 -6.81 5.29 8.83
CA PHE A 330 -7.88 5.88 9.61
C PHE A 330 -7.49 7.28 10.08
N TRP A 331 -8.52 8.10 10.26
CA TRP A 331 -8.42 9.42 10.86
C TRP A 331 -8.67 9.26 12.36
N TYR A 332 -7.82 9.88 13.17
CA TYR A 332 -7.95 9.80 14.63
C TYR A 332 -7.55 11.13 15.26
N LYS A 333 -7.97 11.30 16.51
CA LYS A 333 -7.65 12.47 17.32
C LYS A 333 -6.28 12.26 17.96
N GLN A 334 -5.31 13.10 17.63
CA GLN A 334 -4.02 13.10 18.32
C GLN A 334 -4.19 13.58 19.78
N PRO A 335 -3.38 13.10 20.73
CA PRO A 335 -2.29 12.12 20.57
C PRO A 335 -2.74 10.68 20.88
N TYR A 336 -4.01 10.34 20.64
CA TYR A 336 -4.62 9.11 21.13
C TYR A 336 -4.46 7.96 20.13
N PHE A 337 -3.22 7.59 19.85
CA PHE A 337 -2.87 6.43 19.03
C PHE A 337 -1.86 5.51 19.73
N ILE A 338 -2.13 4.22 19.68
CA ILE A 338 -1.17 3.19 20.06
C ILE A 338 -1.31 1.95 19.16
N ASN A 339 -0.17 1.41 18.75
CA ASN A 339 -0.01 0.15 18.04
C ASN A 339 1.04 -0.70 18.76
N PHE A 340 0.64 -1.89 19.21
CA PHE A 340 1.52 -2.83 19.89
C PHE A 340 1.18 -4.28 19.53
N LYS A 341 2.06 -5.18 19.95
CA LYS A 341 2.03 -6.61 19.69
C LYS A 341 2.00 -7.37 21.00
N VAL A 342 1.13 -8.38 21.08
CA VAL A 342 1.17 -9.41 22.12
C VAL A 342 1.29 -10.76 21.42
N ASP A 343 2.47 -11.36 21.47
CA ASP A 343 2.78 -12.57 20.69
C ASP A 343 2.37 -12.41 19.21
N ARG A 344 1.47 -13.21 18.63
CA ARG A 344 1.04 -13.04 17.23
C ARG A 344 -0.13 -12.08 17.04
N ILE A 345 -0.67 -11.50 18.11
CA ILE A 345 -1.79 -10.57 18.05
C ILE A 345 -1.27 -9.13 17.94
N ARG A 346 -1.72 -8.44 16.90
CA ARG A 346 -1.55 -7.00 16.70
C ARG A 346 -2.75 -6.29 17.31
N VAL A 347 -2.49 -5.27 18.12
CA VAL A 347 -3.51 -4.43 18.76
C VAL A 347 -3.30 -2.98 18.35
N ILE A 348 -4.35 -2.37 17.79
CA ILE A 348 -4.40 -0.94 17.50
C ILE A 348 -5.57 -0.34 18.28
N ILE A 349 -5.31 0.75 18.99
CA ILE A 349 -6.32 1.51 19.72
C ILE A 349 -6.20 2.98 19.31
N ILE A 350 -7.34 3.58 18.94
CA ILE A 350 -7.41 4.98 18.52
C ILE A 350 -8.62 5.68 19.12
N LYS A 351 -8.50 7.00 19.32
CA LYS A 351 -9.65 7.88 19.57
C LYS A 351 -10.12 8.48 18.26
N GLN A 352 -11.40 8.35 17.93
CA GLN A 352 -11.98 9.05 16.78
C GLN A 352 -12.53 10.43 17.18
N TYR A 353 -12.64 11.34 16.22
CA TYR A 353 -13.37 12.59 16.41
C TYR A 353 -14.85 12.25 16.64
N ALA A 354 -15.44 12.80 17.70
CA ALA A 354 -16.89 12.71 17.89
C ALA A 354 -17.57 13.55 16.80
N TYR A 355 -18.53 12.95 16.09
CA TYR A 355 -19.37 13.63 15.11
C TYR A 355 -20.40 14.54 15.78
#